data_AF-A0A3N4UH13-F1
#
_entry.id   AF-A0A3N4UH13-F1
#
_cell.length_a   1.000
_cell.length_b   1.000
_cell.length_c   1.000
_cell.angle_alpha   90.00
_cell.angle_beta   90.00
_cell.angle_gamma   90.00
#
_symmetry.space_group_name_H-M   'P 1'
#
loop_
_entity.id
_entity.type
_entity.pdbx_description
1 polymer ?
#
loop_
_entity_poly.entity_id
_entity_poly.type
_entity_poly.pdbx_seq_one_letter_code
_entity_poly.pdbx_strand_id
1 'polypeptide(L)'
;METQICEDDERSIDAFVEIEENSLTLQSRGGTKGTDRAKNTDYSRGLRLLLKRLHEQDCDFLEAFVDSSRVQGLSLDDRRVLSVEEIDNTPTEQLFTLVSKRMQAVGKVDKTKLHTGNANKRLKFSFFEATVEDLLELTKRRPGDHGIRRRSHLSSTEQIWTEGKPVLVSHLRRERSRGLARAKKEAFIRENGKLFCERCKLDPVAHYSDPVAEACIEVHHSVTEVANMLEGHMTQLEDLECLCANCHRLVHAILKRDALRS
;
A
#
# COMPACT_ATOMS: atom_id res chain seq x y z
N MET A 1 1.17 -22.10 -8.68
CA MET A 1 0.57 -23.40 -8.26
C MET A 1 -0.89 -23.16 -7.90
N GLU A 2 -1.83 -23.94 -8.42
CA GLU A 2 -3.25 -23.86 -8.03
C GLU A 2 -3.58 -24.85 -6.92
N THR A 3 -4.35 -24.42 -5.92
CA THR A 3 -4.79 -25.28 -4.81
C THR A 3 -6.15 -24.83 -4.26
N GLN A 4 -6.77 -25.65 -3.42
CA GLN A 4 -8.01 -25.32 -2.72
C GLN A 4 -7.71 -24.87 -1.29
N ILE A 5 -8.58 -24.01 -0.76
CA ILE A 5 -8.58 -23.70 0.66
C ILE A 5 -9.17 -24.91 1.41
N CYS A 6 -8.55 -25.30 2.52
CA CYS A 6 -9.08 -26.31 3.42
C CYS A 6 -9.72 -25.66 4.65
N GLU A 7 -10.71 -26.33 5.21
CA GLU A 7 -11.25 -26.03 6.53
C GLU A 7 -10.31 -26.49 7.65
N ASP A 8 -10.68 -26.12 8.88
CA ASP A 8 -9.97 -26.49 10.11
C ASP A 8 -9.95 -28.02 10.35
N ASP A 9 -10.80 -28.78 9.66
CA ASP A 9 -10.87 -30.24 9.69
C ASP A 9 -10.32 -30.92 8.42
N GLU A 10 -9.50 -30.18 7.65
CA GLU A 10 -8.85 -30.61 6.41
C GLU A 10 -9.75 -30.82 5.19
N ARG A 11 -11.07 -30.59 5.31
CA ARG A 11 -11.95 -30.67 4.15
C ARG A 11 -11.66 -29.52 3.18
N SER A 12 -11.28 -29.85 1.94
CA SER A 12 -11.17 -28.86 0.87
C SER A 12 -12.55 -28.32 0.51
N ILE A 13 -12.65 -26.99 0.36
CA ILE A 13 -13.87 -26.31 -0.07
C ILE A 13 -13.77 -25.86 -1.53
N ASP A 14 -14.90 -25.59 -2.17
CA ASP A 14 -14.92 -25.05 -3.54
C ASP A 14 -14.55 -23.56 -3.53
N ALA A 15 -13.27 -23.29 -3.23
CA ALA A 15 -12.63 -21.99 -3.27
C ALA A 15 -11.15 -22.18 -3.63
N PHE A 16 -10.83 -21.88 -4.88
CA PHE A 16 -9.50 -22.08 -5.46
C PHE A 16 -8.63 -20.83 -5.34
N VAL A 17 -7.36 -21.06 -5.06
CA VAL A 17 -6.32 -20.04 -4.99
C VAL A 17 -5.15 -20.41 -5.88
N GLU A 18 -4.57 -19.40 -6.50
CA GLU A 18 -3.33 -19.49 -7.27
C GLU A 18 -2.20 -18.87 -6.43
N ILE A 19 -1.18 -19.67 -6.13
CA ILE A 19 -0.04 -19.32 -5.30
C ILE A 19 1.19 -19.14 -6.19
N GLU A 20 1.83 -17.99 -6.05
CA GLU A 20 3.13 -17.65 -6.60
C GLU A 20 4.02 -17.17 -5.44
N GLU A 21 5.32 -16.98 -5.68
CA GLU A 21 6.15 -16.29 -4.69
C GLU A 21 5.54 -14.93 -4.34
N ASN A 22 5.49 -14.60 -3.05
CA ASN A 22 4.98 -13.33 -2.53
C ASN A 22 3.51 -13.02 -2.86
N SER A 23 2.75 -13.94 -3.46
CA SER A 23 1.35 -13.66 -3.77
C SER A 23 0.43 -14.87 -3.77
N LEU A 24 -0.76 -14.64 -3.25
CA LEU A 24 -1.86 -15.60 -3.23
C LEU A 24 -3.07 -14.95 -3.89
N THR A 25 -3.64 -15.60 -4.89
CA THR A 25 -4.77 -15.06 -5.64
C THR A 25 -6.00 -15.94 -5.52
N LEU A 26 -7.03 -15.43 -4.83
CA LEU A 26 -8.33 -16.08 -4.72
C LEU A 26 -9.15 -15.86 -6.00
N GLN A 27 -9.53 -16.96 -6.65
CA GLN A 27 -10.29 -16.93 -7.89
C GLN A 27 -11.73 -16.46 -7.67
N SER A 28 -12.27 -15.74 -8.64
CA SER A 28 -13.65 -15.23 -8.56
C SER A 28 -14.69 -16.36 -8.56
N ARG A 29 -15.83 -16.13 -7.90
CA ARG A 29 -17.01 -16.99 -8.06
C ARG A 29 -17.64 -16.78 -9.43
N GLY A 30 -17.85 -17.88 -10.14
CA GLY A 30 -18.41 -17.89 -11.49
C GLY A 30 -19.55 -18.89 -11.65
N GLY A 31 -20.36 -18.70 -12.68
CA GLY A 31 -21.45 -19.60 -13.03
C GLY A 31 -22.72 -19.45 -12.17
N THR A 32 -23.81 -20.02 -12.69
CA THR A 32 -25.11 -20.02 -12.02
C THR A 32 -25.12 -21.06 -10.90
N LYS A 33 -25.61 -20.71 -9.72
CA LYS A 33 -25.67 -21.61 -8.56
C LYS A 33 -26.47 -22.88 -8.92
N GLY A 34 -25.93 -24.06 -8.60
CA GLY A 34 -26.60 -25.35 -8.87
C GLY A 34 -26.48 -25.85 -10.31
N THR A 35 -25.57 -25.28 -11.11
CA THR A 35 -25.26 -25.75 -12.47
C THR A 35 -23.84 -26.32 -12.52
N ASP A 36 -23.55 -27.17 -13.49
CA ASP A 36 -22.19 -27.72 -13.73
C ASP A 36 -21.14 -26.65 -14.06
N ARG A 37 -21.59 -25.42 -14.35
CA ARG A 37 -20.73 -24.26 -14.61
C ARG A 37 -20.42 -23.46 -13.34
N ALA A 38 -21.04 -23.79 -12.20
CA ALA A 38 -20.76 -23.15 -10.92
C ALA A 38 -19.34 -23.47 -10.48
N LYS A 39 -18.57 -22.44 -10.14
CA LYS A 39 -17.18 -22.57 -9.67
C LYS A 39 -16.93 -21.62 -8.51
N ASN A 40 -16.06 -22.02 -7.60
CA ASN A 40 -15.73 -21.27 -6.40
C ASN A 40 -17.01 -20.94 -5.59
N THR A 41 -17.92 -21.90 -5.46
CA THR A 41 -19.22 -21.72 -4.79
C THR A 41 -19.08 -21.40 -3.30
N ASP A 42 -17.97 -21.80 -2.68
CA ASP A 42 -17.59 -21.49 -1.31
C ASP A 42 -16.71 -20.23 -1.19
N TYR A 43 -16.63 -19.37 -2.23
CA TYR A 43 -15.79 -18.17 -2.25
C TYR A 43 -15.84 -17.36 -0.94
N SER A 44 -17.04 -17.03 -0.46
CA SER A 44 -17.20 -16.22 0.76
C SER A 44 -16.66 -16.92 2.00
N ARG A 45 -16.77 -18.26 2.06
CA ARG A 45 -16.24 -19.08 3.15
C ARG A 45 -14.72 -19.12 3.09
N GLY A 46 -14.16 -19.35 1.91
CA GLY A 46 -12.71 -19.32 1.68
C GLY A 46 -12.08 -17.97 2.01
N LEU A 47 -12.72 -16.87 1.60
CA LEU A 47 -12.25 -15.51 1.94
C LEU A 47 -12.24 -15.27 3.46
N ARG A 48 -13.25 -15.75 4.20
CA ARG A 48 -13.28 -15.62 5.67
C ARG A 48 -12.15 -16.40 6.32
N LEU A 49 -11.89 -17.63 5.87
CA LEU A 49 -10.79 -18.44 6.37
C LEU A 49 -9.43 -17.77 6.12
N LEU A 50 -9.20 -17.25 4.91
CA LEU A 50 -7.96 -16.52 4.60
C LEU A 50 -7.80 -15.29 5.49
N LEU A 51 -8.82 -14.43 5.60
CA LEU A 51 -8.73 -13.21 6.43
C LEU A 51 -8.51 -13.52 7.90
N LYS A 52 -9.18 -14.55 8.44
CA LYS A 52 -8.95 -15.03 9.80
C LYS A 52 -7.50 -15.47 9.99
N ARG A 53 -6.98 -16.29 9.07
CA ARG A 53 -5.61 -16.80 9.15
C ARG A 53 -4.56 -15.71 8.97
N LEU A 54 -4.82 -14.70 8.13
CA LEU A 54 -3.97 -13.52 8.00
C LEU A 54 -3.92 -12.70 9.30
N HIS A 55 -5.06 -12.54 9.98
CA HIS A 55 -5.14 -11.80 11.24
C HIS A 55 -4.52 -12.57 12.43
N GLU A 56 -4.66 -13.90 12.44
CA GLU A 56 -4.15 -14.75 13.52
C GLU A 56 -2.67 -15.14 13.36
N GLN A 57 -2.02 -14.78 12.24
CA GLN A 57 -0.63 -15.15 11.94
C GLN A 57 0.28 -13.94 11.82
N ASP A 58 1.52 -14.12 12.27
CA ASP A 58 2.65 -13.28 11.90
C ASP A 58 3.10 -13.66 10.47
N CYS A 59 2.26 -13.31 9.50
CA CYS A 59 2.59 -13.40 8.09
C CYS A 59 2.88 -12.00 7.57
N ASP A 60 3.91 -11.85 6.76
CA ASP A 60 4.33 -10.55 6.22
C ASP A 60 3.38 -10.06 5.11
N PHE A 61 2.09 -9.96 5.43
CA PHE A 61 1.06 -9.44 4.55
C PHE A 61 1.29 -7.94 4.29
N LEU A 62 1.13 -7.53 3.03
CA LEU A 62 1.30 -6.14 2.62
C LEU A 62 -0.05 -5.49 2.34
N GLU A 63 -0.78 -6.05 1.38
CA GLU A 63 -2.03 -5.49 0.88
C GLU A 63 -2.81 -6.49 0.01
N ALA A 64 -4.09 -6.22 -0.19
CA ALA A 64 -4.94 -7.00 -1.09
C ALA A 64 -5.69 -6.10 -2.07
N PHE A 65 -5.85 -6.58 -3.30
CA PHE A 65 -6.47 -5.85 -4.41
C PHE A 65 -7.47 -6.69 -5.17
N VAL A 66 -8.41 -6.02 -5.85
CA VAL A 66 -9.17 -6.65 -6.92
C VAL A 66 -8.29 -6.86 -8.13
N ASP A 67 -8.17 -8.12 -8.58
CA ASP A 67 -7.31 -8.55 -9.68
C ASP A 67 -8.11 -9.19 -10.83
N SER A 68 -9.16 -8.49 -11.24
CA SER A 68 -10.01 -8.87 -12.37
C SER A 68 -9.62 -8.09 -13.63
N SER A 69 -9.71 -8.72 -14.81
CA SER A 69 -9.33 -8.09 -16.10
C SER A 69 -9.95 -6.71 -16.32
N ARG A 70 -11.21 -6.53 -15.93
CA ARG A 70 -11.97 -5.26 -16.10
C ARG A 70 -11.43 -4.08 -15.29
N VAL A 71 -10.61 -4.32 -14.27
CA VAL A 71 -10.08 -3.26 -13.40
C VAL A 71 -8.58 -3.04 -13.59
N GLN A 72 -7.94 -3.73 -14.53
CA GLN A 72 -6.50 -3.61 -14.77
C GLN A 72 -6.09 -2.21 -15.27
N GLY A 73 -7.02 -1.43 -15.84
CA GLY A 73 -6.79 -0.04 -16.23
C GLY A 73 -6.87 0.97 -15.08
N LEU A 74 -7.21 0.54 -13.86
CA LEU A 74 -7.27 1.39 -12.67
C LEU A 74 -5.94 1.38 -11.92
N SER A 75 -5.68 2.44 -11.15
CA SER A 75 -4.54 2.51 -10.24
C SER A 75 -4.60 1.39 -9.17
N LEU A 76 -3.45 1.03 -8.60
CA LEU A 76 -3.42 0.06 -7.49
C LEU A 76 -4.23 0.55 -6.28
N ASP A 77 -4.17 1.86 -5.97
CA ASP A 77 -4.95 2.46 -4.88
C ASP A 77 -6.46 2.34 -5.11
N ASP A 78 -6.95 2.55 -6.34
CA ASP A 78 -8.37 2.39 -6.68
C ASP A 78 -8.84 0.93 -6.66
N ARG A 79 -7.91 -0.02 -6.63
CA ARG A 79 -8.16 -1.46 -6.60
C ARG A 79 -7.96 -2.08 -5.23
N ARG A 80 -7.29 -1.37 -4.30
CA ARG A 80 -6.97 -1.87 -2.96
C ARG A 80 -8.24 -2.06 -2.14
N VAL A 81 -8.33 -3.22 -1.51
CA VAL A 81 -9.46 -3.58 -0.65
C VAL A 81 -9.04 -3.79 0.80
N LEU A 82 -7.75 -4.01 1.06
CA LEU A 82 -7.20 -4.23 2.39
C LEU A 82 -5.73 -3.78 2.45
N SER A 83 -5.32 -3.14 3.54
CA SER A 83 -3.91 -2.85 3.88
C SER A 83 -3.46 -3.61 5.14
N VAL A 84 -2.14 -3.65 5.37
CA VAL A 84 -1.54 -4.21 6.60
C VAL A 84 -2.11 -3.57 7.87
N GLU A 85 -2.20 -2.24 7.91
CA GLU A 85 -2.75 -1.50 9.07
C GLU A 85 -4.18 -1.95 9.41
N GLU A 86 -4.96 -2.33 8.41
CA GLU A 86 -6.35 -2.76 8.61
C GLU A 86 -6.45 -4.21 9.07
N ILE A 87 -5.55 -5.08 8.62
CA ILE A 87 -5.41 -6.43 9.18
C ILE A 87 -5.13 -6.34 10.68
N ASP A 88 -4.20 -5.48 11.10
CA ASP A 88 -3.76 -5.40 12.49
C ASP A 88 -4.80 -4.76 13.41
N ASN A 89 -5.53 -3.75 12.91
CA ASN A 89 -6.39 -2.91 13.76
C ASN A 89 -7.89 -3.21 13.63
N THR A 90 -8.30 -4.09 12.71
CA THR A 90 -9.72 -4.43 12.51
C THR A 90 -10.01 -5.83 13.05
N PRO A 91 -11.04 -5.98 13.90
CA PRO A 91 -11.46 -7.31 14.37
C PRO A 91 -11.80 -8.26 13.21
N THR A 92 -11.41 -9.54 13.35
CA THR A 92 -11.58 -10.57 12.31
C THR A 92 -12.99 -10.63 11.73
N GLU A 93 -14.02 -10.51 12.57
CA GLU A 93 -15.42 -10.57 12.15
C GLU A 93 -15.83 -9.39 11.24
N GLN A 94 -15.11 -8.27 11.32
CA GLN A 94 -15.37 -7.06 10.53
C GLN A 94 -14.56 -7.03 9.23
N LEU A 95 -13.39 -7.68 9.18
CA LEU A 95 -12.51 -7.72 7.99
C LEU A 95 -13.26 -8.18 6.73
N PHE A 96 -14.03 -9.26 6.81
CA PHE A 96 -14.79 -9.76 5.66
C PHE A 96 -15.78 -8.70 5.13
N THR A 97 -16.46 -7.99 6.03
CA THR A 97 -17.43 -6.96 5.66
C THR A 97 -16.74 -5.76 5.01
N LEU A 98 -15.60 -5.33 5.56
CA LEU A 98 -14.77 -4.27 5.01
C LEU A 98 -14.32 -4.60 3.58
N VAL A 99 -13.66 -5.74 3.41
CA VAL A 99 -13.14 -6.22 2.11
C VAL A 99 -14.27 -6.37 1.10
N SER A 100 -15.41 -6.96 1.51
CA SER A 100 -16.57 -7.14 0.64
C SER A 100 -17.13 -5.81 0.14
N LYS A 101 -17.33 -4.82 1.02
CA LYS A 101 -17.86 -3.49 0.64
C LYS A 101 -16.93 -2.79 -0.34
N ARG A 102 -15.61 -2.80 -0.08
CA ARG A 102 -14.62 -2.19 -0.97
C ARG A 102 -14.55 -2.90 -2.31
N MET A 103 -14.50 -4.22 -2.29
CA MET A 103 -14.52 -5.04 -3.51
C MET A 103 -15.74 -4.74 -4.38
N GLN A 104 -16.93 -4.53 -3.80
CA GLN A 104 -18.13 -4.13 -4.54
C GLN A 104 -18.00 -2.74 -5.19
N ALA A 105 -17.27 -1.82 -4.56
CA ALA A 105 -17.05 -0.45 -5.02
C ALA A 105 -15.98 -0.35 -6.13
N VAL A 106 -14.96 -1.20 -6.14
CA VAL A 106 -13.88 -1.15 -7.14
C VAL A 106 -14.44 -1.26 -8.57
N GLY A 107 -14.07 -0.33 -9.44
CA GLY A 107 -14.52 -0.27 -10.83
C GLY A 107 -15.93 0.26 -11.06
N LYS A 108 -16.59 0.81 -10.03
CA LYS A 108 -17.82 1.60 -10.20
C LYS A 108 -17.47 3.04 -10.53
N VAL A 109 -18.13 3.57 -11.56
CA VAL A 109 -18.10 4.99 -11.94
C VAL A 109 -18.79 5.85 -10.86
N ASP A 110 -19.88 5.33 -10.28
CA ASP A 110 -20.61 5.96 -9.19
C ASP A 110 -20.37 5.18 -7.87
N LYS A 111 -19.45 5.71 -7.05
CA LYS A 111 -19.09 5.12 -5.74
C LYS A 111 -20.21 5.24 -4.70
N THR A 112 -21.27 6.02 -4.94
CA THR A 112 -22.38 6.23 -3.98
C THR A 112 -23.37 5.05 -3.94
N LYS A 113 -23.45 4.24 -4.99
CA LYS A 113 -24.30 3.03 -5.04
C LYS A 113 -23.53 1.80 -4.55
N LEU A 114 -23.10 1.78 -3.29
CA LEU A 114 -22.25 0.71 -2.72
C LEU A 114 -22.89 -0.69 -2.76
N HIS A 115 -24.23 -0.83 -2.73
CA HIS A 115 -24.92 -2.11 -2.48
C HIS A 115 -25.21 -3.02 -3.69
N THR A 116 -24.76 -2.68 -4.90
CA THR A 116 -25.15 -3.42 -6.13
C THR A 116 -23.99 -4.07 -6.89
N GLY A 117 -22.81 -4.17 -6.28
CA GLY A 117 -21.60 -4.70 -6.93
C GLY A 117 -21.41 -6.20 -6.69
N ASN A 118 -20.71 -6.91 -7.59
CA ASN A 118 -20.29 -8.29 -7.33
C ASN A 118 -19.21 -8.30 -6.23
N ALA A 119 -19.49 -8.98 -5.12
CA ALA A 119 -18.58 -9.17 -3.99
C ALA A 119 -17.78 -10.48 -4.07
N ASN A 120 -17.72 -11.10 -5.25
CA ASN A 120 -17.01 -12.36 -5.47
C ASN A 120 -16.01 -12.21 -6.63
N LYS A 121 -15.24 -11.12 -6.62
CA LYS A 121 -14.24 -10.82 -7.66
C LYS A 121 -12.95 -11.59 -7.37
N ARG A 122 -12.07 -11.66 -8.36
CA ARG A 122 -10.72 -12.21 -8.17
C ARG A 122 -9.94 -11.25 -7.26
N LEU A 123 -9.34 -11.76 -6.18
CA LEU A 123 -8.59 -10.98 -5.20
C LEU A 123 -7.14 -11.47 -5.14
N LYS A 124 -6.19 -10.55 -5.28
CA LYS A 124 -4.76 -10.85 -5.12
C LYS A 124 -4.29 -10.29 -3.77
N PHE A 125 -3.68 -11.14 -2.96
CA PHE A 125 -3.03 -10.83 -1.70
C PHE A 125 -1.52 -10.82 -1.94
N SER A 126 -0.85 -9.78 -1.47
CA SER A 126 0.59 -9.57 -1.60
C SER A 126 1.28 -9.71 -0.26
N PHE A 127 2.46 -10.32 -0.26
CA PHE A 127 3.27 -10.63 0.91
C PHE A 127 4.72 -10.22 0.68
N PHE A 128 5.49 -10.08 1.76
CA PHE A 128 6.94 -9.86 1.71
C PHE A 128 7.68 -11.17 2.00
N GLU A 129 8.63 -11.54 1.13
CA GLU A 129 9.47 -12.76 1.25
C GLU A 129 8.73 -14.08 1.54
N ALA A 130 7.44 -14.20 1.19
CA ALA A 130 6.66 -15.41 1.41
C ALA A 130 6.94 -16.45 0.31
N THR A 131 7.36 -17.64 0.72
CA THR A 131 7.54 -18.75 -0.22
C THR A 131 6.21 -19.39 -0.60
N VAL A 132 6.22 -20.22 -1.66
CA VAL A 132 5.03 -20.98 -2.07
C VAL A 132 4.57 -21.91 -0.94
N GLU A 133 5.50 -22.47 -0.16
CA GLU A 133 5.20 -23.34 0.98
C GLU A 133 4.54 -22.57 2.12
N ASP A 134 5.05 -21.37 2.45
CA ASP A 134 4.46 -20.52 3.49
C ASP A 134 3.01 -20.15 3.14
N LEU A 135 2.78 -19.80 1.87
CA LEU A 135 1.44 -19.47 1.36
C LEU A 135 0.54 -20.70 1.20
N LEU A 136 1.09 -21.88 0.91
CA LEU A 136 0.34 -23.13 0.88
C LEU A 136 -0.12 -23.52 2.29
N GLU A 137 0.72 -23.32 3.29
CA GLU A 137 0.38 -23.55 4.69
C GLU A 137 -0.78 -22.63 5.10
N LEU A 138 -0.74 -21.35 4.69
CA LEU A 138 -1.85 -20.41 4.90
C LEU A 138 -3.20 -20.90 4.36
N THR A 139 -3.23 -21.70 3.28
CA THR A 139 -4.50 -22.24 2.74
C THR A 139 -5.04 -23.44 3.51
N LYS A 140 -4.25 -24.07 4.39
CA LYS A 140 -4.59 -25.33 5.06
C LYS A 140 -4.59 -25.27 6.60
N ARG A 141 -4.02 -24.22 7.18
CA ARG A 141 -3.73 -24.12 8.62
C ARG A 141 -4.95 -24.11 9.54
N ARG A 142 -4.82 -24.75 10.71
CA ARG A 142 -5.89 -24.88 11.71
C ARG A 142 -5.76 -23.88 12.87
N PRO A 143 -6.85 -23.57 13.59
CA PRO A 143 -6.80 -22.83 14.84
C PRO A 143 -5.94 -23.61 15.85
N GLY A 144 -4.88 -22.97 16.36
CA GLY A 144 -3.95 -23.60 17.29
C GLY A 144 -2.76 -24.31 16.64
N ASP A 145 -2.66 -24.37 15.31
CA ASP A 145 -1.41 -24.74 14.64
C ASP A 145 -0.35 -23.66 14.94
N HIS A 146 0.44 -23.88 15.98
CA HIS A 146 1.65 -23.13 16.26
C HIS A 146 2.83 -23.75 15.48
N GLY A 147 2.71 -23.77 14.16
CA GLY A 147 3.71 -24.29 13.22
C GLY A 147 4.85 -23.31 12.96
N ILE A 148 5.95 -23.48 13.69
CA ILE A 148 7.36 -23.44 13.25
C ILE A 148 7.73 -22.52 12.07
N ARG A 149 7.57 -21.20 12.23
CA ARG A 149 8.56 -20.20 11.78
C ARG A 149 8.59 -19.05 12.78
N ARG A 150 9.17 -19.29 13.96
CA ARG A 150 9.87 -18.20 14.65
C ARG A 150 11.16 -17.98 13.86
N ARG A 151 11.24 -16.95 13.01
CA ARG A 151 12.54 -16.28 12.87
C ARG A 151 12.87 -15.80 14.28
N SER A 152 13.92 -16.39 14.83
CA SER A 152 14.29 -16.40 16.24
C SER A 152 14.11 -15.06 16.95
N HIS A 153 13.33 -15.09 18.03
CA HIS A 153 13.61 -14.28 19.21
C HIS A 153 15.05 -14.56 19.64
N LEU A 154 15.99 -13.64 19.37
CA LEU A 154 17.14 -13.45 20.24
C LEU A 154 16.82 -12.33 21.21
N SER A 155 16.99 -12.65 22.49
CA SER A 155 16.87 -11.75 23.63
C SER A 155 17.89 -10.61 23.53
N SER A 156 17.38 -9.40 23.80
CA SER A 156 18.06 -8.22 24.38
C SER A 156 19.29 -7.64 23.65
N THR A 157 19.08 -6.42 23.15
CA THR A 157 20.04 -5.40 22.66
C THR A 157 20.87 -5.73 21.43
N GLU A 158 20.26 -5.51 20.26
CA GLU A 158 20.78 -4.71 19.11
C GLU A 158 19.88 -5.01 17.89
N GLN A 159 19.00 -4.06 17.55
CA GLN A 159 18.22 -4.15 16.30
C GLN A 159 19.11 -3.74 15.12
N ILE A 160 19.63 -4.73 14.41
CA ILE A 160 20.34 -4.51 13.14
C ILE A 160 19.33 -4.66 12.01
N TRP A 161 18.99 -3.53 11.39
CA TRP A 161 18.16 -3.47 10.19
C TRP A 161 19.08 -3.43 8.97
N THR A 162 18.98 -4.40 8.07
CA THR A 162 19.66 -4.35 6.78
C THR A 162 18.91 -3.40 5.85
N GLU A 163 19.57 -2.32 5.44
CA GLU A 163 19.07 -1.35 4.45
C GLU A 163 18.69 -2.10 3.16
N GLY A 164 17.43 -1.96 2.75
CA GLY A 164 16.83 -2.78 1.69
C GLY A 164 17.55 -2.66 0.34
N LYS A 165 17.60 -3.77 -0.41
CA LYS A 165 18.04 -3.73 -1.82
C LYS A 165 17.01 -2.94 -2.65
N PRO A 166 17.46 -1.99 -3.50
CA PRO A 166 16.55 -1.19 -4.31
C PRO A 166 15.79 -2.06 -5.32
N VAL A 167 14.46 -1.98 -5.26
CA VAL A 167 13.55 -2.56 -6.25
C VAL A 167 13.28 -1.52 -7.34
N LEU A 168 13.40 -1.92 -8.60
CA LEU A 168 13.06 -1.08 -9.75
C LEU A 168 11.54 -0.95 -9.88
N VAL A 169 11.01 0.17 -9.40
CA VAL A 169 9.61 0.60 -9.63
C VAL A 169 9.60 1.52 -10.84
N SER A 170 8.99 1.11 -11.95
CA SER A 170 8.79 1.96 -13.12
C SER A 170 7.69 2.98 -12.86
N HIS A 171 8.06 4.13 -12.29
CA HIS A 171 7.18 5.30 -12.23
C HIS A 171 7.20 6.03 -13.57
N LEU A 172 6.06 6.08 -14.27
CA LEU A 172 5.77 7.19 -15.18
C LEU A 172 5.58 8.45 -14.32
N ARG A 173 6.69 9.15 -14.07
CA ARG A 173 6.75 10.38 -13.29
C ARG A 173 6.74 11.54 -14.27
N ARG A 174 5.82 12.50 -14.11
CA ARG A 174 5.97 13.82 -14.75
C ARG A 174 7.36 14.35 -14.41
N GLU A 175 8.13 14.66 -15.44
CA GLU A 175 9.52 15.02 -15.31
C GLU A 175 9.62 16.37 -14.60
N ARG A 176 10.20 16.36 -13.39
CA ARG A 176 10.52 17.59 -12.65
C ARG A 176 11.58 18.35 -13.45
N SER A 177 11.37 19.63 -13.74
CA SER A 177 12.44 20.48 -14.23
C SER A 177 13.49 20.66 -13.11
N ARG A 178 14.54 19.83 -13.11
CA ARG A 178 15.64 19.90 -12.12
C ARG A 178 16.25 21.30 -12.00
N GLY A 179 16.16 22.10 -13.08
CA GLY A 179 16.57 23.50 -13.09
C GLY A 179 15.80 24.39 -12.11
N LEU A 180 14.51 24.13 -11.86
CA LEU A 180 13.66 25.01 -11.04
C LEU A 180 14.03 24.94 -9.55
N ALA A 181 14.22 23.73 -9.01
CA ALA A 181 14.63 23.54 -7.63
C ALA A 181 16.03 24.12 -7.36
N ARG A 182 16.95 23.98 -8.33
CA ARG A 182 18.28 24.58 -8.25
C ARG A 182 18.20 26.11 -8.28
N ALA A 183 17.44 26.68 -9.22
CA ALA A 183 17.25 28.12 -9.35
C ALA A 183 16.65 28.73 -8.07
N LYS A 184 15.68 28.06 -7.43
CA LYS A 184 15.12 28.53 -6.15
C LYS A 184 16.17 28.56 -5.04
N LYS A 185 16.97 27.51 -4.87
CA LYS A 185 18.03 27.47 -3.86
C LYS A 185 19.07 28.56 -4.08
N GLU A 186 19.52 28.75 -5.33
CA GLU A 186 20.48 29.79 -5.68
C GLU A 186 19.93 31.20 -5.43
N ALA A 187 18.66 31.44 -5.78
CA ALA A 187 17.97 32.69 -5.46
C ALA A 187 17.88 32.92 -3.94
N PHE A 188 17.50 31.88 -3.20
CA PHE A 188 17.36 31.93 -1.74
C PHE A 188 18.68 32.29 -1.05
N ILE A 189 19.79 31.65 -1.46
CA ILE A 189 21.13 31.93 -0.93
C ILE A 189 21.57 33.34 -1.30
N ARG A 190 21.29 33.80 -2.53
CA ARG A 190 21.64 35.16 -2.96
C ARG A 190 20.93 36.24 -2.11
N GLU A 191 19.68 36.00 -1.76
CA GLU A 191 18.87 36.93 -0.98
C GLU A 191 19.18 36.88 0.52
N ASN A 192 19.39 35.67 1.07
CA ASN A 192 19.48 35.46 2.51
C ASN A 192 20.91 35.18 3.00
N GLY A 193 21.88 35.10 2.09
CA GLY A 193 23.29 34.77 2.35
C GLY A 193 23.57 33.29 2.65
N LYS A 194 22.55 32.51 2.99
CA LYS A 194 22.67 31.09 3.36
C LYS A 194 21.35 30.34 3.17
N LEU A 195 21.41 29.02 3.11
CA LEU A 195 20.24 28.16 2.94
C LEU A 195 19.73 27.66 4.29
N PHE A 196 18.47 27.94 4.62
CA PHE A 196 17.80 27.45 5.83
C PHE A 196 16.33 27.16 5.57
N CYS A 197 15.70 26.40 6.48
CA CYS A 197 14.27 26.09 6.38
C CYS A 197 13.42 27.34 6.57
N GLU A 198 12.59 27.69 5.59
CA GLU A 198 11.71 28.86 5.66
C GLU A 198 10.70 28.79 6.82
N ARG A 199 10.33 27.57 7.23
CA ARG A 199 9.33 27.32 8.28
C ARG A 199 9.91 27.28 9.69
N CYS A 200 10.84 26.36 9.98
CA CYS A 200 11.40 26.20 11.32
C CYS A 200 12.72 26.96 11.55
N LYS A 201 13.22 27.67 10.53
CA LYS A 201 14.49 28.43 10.55
C LYS A 201 15.73 27.57 10.85
N LEU A 202 15.63 26.25 10.71
CA LEU A 202 16.77 25.35 10.80
C LEU A 202 17.80 25.70 9.73
N ASP A 203 18.96 26.15 10.17
CA ASP A 203 20.18 26.26 9.39
C ASP A 203 20.93 24.91 9.50
N PRO A 204 20.95 24.10 8.45
CA PRO A 204 21.49 22.75 8.53
C PRO A 204 23.02 22.77 8.65
N VAL A 205 23.70 23.73 8.01
CA VAL A 205 25.17 23.84 8.08
C VAL A 205 25.59 24.21 9.49
N ALA A 206 24.86 25.13 10.14
CA ALA A 206 25.11 25.45 11.54
C ALA A 206 24.76 24.30 12.49
N HIS A 207 23.67 23.56 12.22
CA HIS A 207 23.21 22.48 13.09
C HIS A 207 24.12 21.25 13.06
N TYR A 208 24.56 20.86 11.86
CA TYR A 208 25.40 19.68 11.66
C TYR A 208 26.90 20.02 11.55
N SER A 209 27.26 21.30 11.52
CA SER A 209 28.64 21.79 11.34
C SER A 209 29.33 21.28 10.08
N ASP A 210 28.55 20.99 9.03
CA ASP A 210 29.03 20.46 7.75
C ASP A 210 28.33 21.17 6.58
N PRO A 211 29.06 21.77 5.62
CA PRO A 211 28.47 22.37 4.42
C PRO A 211 27.60 21.41 3.58
N VAL A 212 27.85 20.11 3.63
CA VAL A 212 27.04 19.08 2.94
C VAL A 212 25.60 19.06 3.46
N ALA A 213 25.38 19.52 4.69
CA ALA A 213 24.06 19.56 5.31
C ALA A 213 23.05 20.46 4.57
N GLU A 214 23.47 21.33 3.65
CA GLU A 214 22.56 22.03 2.73
C GLU A 214 21.63 21.08 1.95
N ALA A 215 22.05 19.81 1.77
CA ALA A 215 21.22 18.77 1.18
C ALA A 215 19.94 18.47 1.98
N CYS A 216 19.90 18.79 3.28
CA CYS A 216 18.72 18.59 4.14
C CYS A 216 17.56 19.55 3.82
N ILE A 217 17.79 20.57 3.00
CA ILE A 217 16.77 21.51 2.55
C ILE A 217 16.28 21.11 1.17
N GLU A 218 14.98 20.85 1.06
CA GLU A 218 14.27 20.46 -0.14
C GLU A 218 13.39 21.61 -0.63
N VAL A 219 13.14 21.69 -1.94
CA VAL A 219 12.24 22.69 -2.52
C VAL A 219 10.84 22.08 -2.65
N HIS A 220 9.90 22.65 -1.92
CA HIS A 220 8.50 22.32 -1.91
C HIS A 220 7.70 23.27 -2.81
N HIS A 221 6.62 22.79 -3.44
CA HIS A 221 5.67 23.65 -4.16
C HIS A 221 4.55 24.04 -3.19
N SER A 222 4.48 25.30 -2.78
CA SER A 222 3.58 25.76 -1.72
C SER A 222 2.12 25.86 -2.17
N VAL A 223 1.88 26.09 -3.46
CA VAL A 223 0.53 26.38 -4.00
C VAL A 223 -0.18 25.15 -4.55
N THR A 224 0.54 24.14 -5.07
CA THR A 224 -0.08 22.99 -5.72
C THR A 224 0.79 21.75 -5.58
N GLU A 225 0.21 20.64 -5.10
CA GLU A 225 0.89 19.36 -5.16
C GLU A 225 1.18 19.00 -6.62
N VAL A 226 2.43 18.66 -6.93
CA VAL A 226 2.88 18.34 -8.30
C VAL A 226 2.01 17.24 -8.95
N ALA A 227 1.37 16.38 -8.15
CA ALA A 227 0.43 15.35 -8.60
C ALA A 227 -0.86 15.93 -9.23
N ASN A 228 -1.27 17.14 -8.81
CA ASN A 228 -2.53 17.80 -9.19
C ASN A 228 -2.33 18.91 -10.24
N MET A 229 -1.11 19.14 -10.72
CA MET A 229 -0.86 20.15 -11.76
C MET A 229 -1.47 19.73 -13.09
N LEU A 230 -2.17 20.63 -13.78
CA LEU A 230 -2.66 20.40 -15.14
C LEU A 230 -1.52 20.52 -16.17
N GLU A 231 -1.75 20.00 -17.37
CA GLU A 231 -0.78 20.09 -18.47
C GLU A 231 -0.55 21.58 -18.84
N GLY A 232 0.71 22.03 -18.87
CA GLY A 232 1.07 23.42 -19.15
C GLY A 232 1.15 24.36 -17.93
N HIS A 233 1.08 23.84 -16.69
CA HIS A 233 1.23 24.65 -15.48
C HIS A 233 2.59 25.37 -15.44
N MET A 234 2.57 26.70 -15.36
CA MET A 234 3.76 27.52 -15.18
C MET A 234 4.02 27.70 -13.68
N THR A 235 5.22 27.37 -13.22
CA THR A 235 5.63 27.53 -11.82
C THR A 235 6.65 28.66 -11.73
N GLN A 236 6.40 29.63 -10.84
CA GLN A 236 7.34 30.71 -10.53
C GLN A 236 8.17 30.36 -9.29
N LEU A 237 9.28 31.06 -9.06
CA LEU A 237 10.11 30.84 -7.87
C LEU A 237 9.40 31.21 -6.57
N GLU A 238 8.38 32.06 -6.64
CA GLU A 238 7.54 32.48 -5.52
C GLU A 238 6.58 31.37 -5.06
N ASP A 239 6.23 30.44 -5.96
CA ASP A 239 5.37 29.28 -5.67
C ASP A 239 6.14 28.13 -4.98
N LEU A 240 7.39 28.41 -4.58
CA LEU A 240 8.33 27.44 -4.05
C LEU A 240 8.81 27.86 -2.67
N GLU A 241 9.01 26.88 -1.80
CA GLU A 241 9.54 27.05 -0.45
C GLU A 241 10.71 26.10 -0.18
N CYS A 242 11.77 26.61 0.41
CA CYS A 242 12.91 25.84 0.91
C CYS A 242 12.58 25.31 2.31
N LEU A 243 12.32 24.01 2.44
CA LEU A 243 11.93 23.35 3.69
C LEU A 243 12.93 22.26 4.09
N CYS A 244 13.16 22.08 5.39
CA CYS A 244 13.91 20.89 5.84
C CYS A 244 13.08 19.62 5.65
N ALA A 245 13.74 18.45 5.60
CA ALA A 245 13.09 17.14 5.44
C ALA A 245 11.87 16.93 6.37
N ASN A 246 11.97 17.36 7.63
CA ASN A 246 10.86 17.23 8.59
C ASN A 246 9.69 18.16 8.27
N CYS A 247 9.96 19.43 7.99
CA CYS A 247 8.90 20.38 7.61
C CYS A 247 8.26 20.00 6.29
N HIS A 248 9.04 19.49 5.34
CA HIS A 248 8.56 19.02 4.05
C HIS A 248 7.57 17.86 4.21
N ARG A 249 7.92 16.84 5.01
CA ARG A 249 7.01 15.72 5.35
C ARG A 249 5.74 16.20 6.07
N LEU A 250 5.89 17.14 7.00
CA LEU A 250 4.76 17.71 7.75
C LEU A 250 3.79 18.47 6.83
N VAL A 251 4.29 19.28 5.89
CA VAL A 251 3.44 19.99 4.92
C VAL A 251 2.64 19.00 4.08
N HIS A 252 3.27 17.96 3.54
CA HIS A 252 2.55 16.92 2.81
C HIS A 252 1.48 16.21 3.65
N ALA A 253 1.75 15.94 4.93
CA ALA A 253 0.75 15.35 5.83
C ALA A 253 -0.44 16.31 6.08
N ILE A 254 -0.19 17.61 6.21
CA ILE A 254 -1.23 18.65 6.37
C ILE A 254 -2.07 18.76 5.09
N LEU A 255 -1.45 18.87 3.92
CA LEU A 255 -2.16 18.98 2.64
C LEU A 255 -3.06 17.77 2.38
N LYS A 256 -2.56 16.55 2.65
CA LYS A 256 -3.37 15.32 2.57
C LYS A 256 -4.56 15.35 3.52
N ARG A 257 -4.37 15.81 4.76
CA ARG A 257 -5.45 15.93 5.75
C ARG A 257 -6.51 16.93 5.32
N ASP A 258 -6.09 18.06 4.75
CA ASP A 258 -7.00 19.15 4.39
C ASP A 258 -7.77 18.85 3.09
N ALA A 259 -7.17 18.10 2.14
CA ALA A 259 -7.85 17.53 0.97
C ALA A 259 -8.92 16.49 1.32
N LEU A 260 -8.82 15.83 2.49
CA LEU A 260 -9.84 14.90 2.99
C LEU A 260 -10.98 15.60 3.74
N ARG A 261 -10.86 16.90 4.01
CA ARG A 261 -11.82 17.72 4.76
C ARG A 261 -12.63 18.68 3.88
N SER A 262 -12.28 18.80 2.60
CA SER A 262 -12.95 19.63 1.58
C SER A 262 -13.90 18.79 0.74
#